data_AF-A0A6L7WHW0-F1
#
_entry.id   AF-A0A6L7WHW0-F1
#
_cell.length_a   1.000
_cell.length_b   1.000
_cell.length_c   1.000
_cell.angle_alpha   90.00
_cell.angle_beta   90.00
_cell.angle_gamma   90.00
#
_symmetry.space_group_name_H-M   'P 1'
#
loop_
_entity.id
_entity.type
_entity.pdbx_description
1 polymer ?
#
loop_
_entity_poly.entity_id
_entity_poly.type
_entity_poly.pdbx_seq_one_letter_code
_entity_poly.pdbx_strand_id
1 'polypeptide(L)'
;MSSYLAGGSADIAGCLPGLVSAWELAPVLGERCVFADIDGDGASEFAFAVNAGSDGASPGDVWFFQGTDEQFRLFSSARVLANAVLEDVVIEAAADLTGDRFPDLVISARACGGEGCEGRLLIASAHRGAFGDLAPARLDLSGLHSVRVEDVTGDGLQDVVLRFEYRPDPEAGPRRDTEIALNWAGLKFFDTEHAEAPRYLFHAITDADATFDSGNYPAARAQYEAAAGNTALVDWRVESGQGSGHRELVPYALLRAGLAAQRSGDGDGALALFSQAANRYGSSLHGQVASIFQAAVERELAPAIACTAAEDYLRPQAARYARIWDYGYANPTHEISDLCR
;
A
#
# COMPACT_ATOMS: atom_id res chain seq x y z
N MET A 1 -15.85 6.96 -38.88
CA MET A 1 -16.39 6.47 -37.59
C MET A 1 -17.92 6.41 -37.59
N SER A 2 -18.62 7.51 -37.90
CA SER A 2 -20.09 7.52 -38.05
C SER A 2 -20.60 6.44 -39.02
N SER A 3 -19.95 6.17 -40.16
CA SER A 3 -20.38 5.10 -41.08
C SER A 3 -20.03 3.66 -40.67
N TYR A 4 -19.17 3.45 -39.66
CA TYR A 4 -18.84 2.11 -39.17
C TYR A 4 -19.80 1.67 -38.05
N LEU A 5 -20.25 2.64 -37.24
CA LEU A 5 -21.24 2.42 -36.17
C LEU A 5 -22.69 2.66 -36.66
N ALA A 6 -22.90 3.53 -37.64
CA ALA A 6 -24.20 3.71 -38.28
C ALA A 6 -24.29 2.85 -39.55
N GLY A 7 -24.87 1.65 -39.41
CA GLY A 7 -25.30 0.82 -40.54
C GLY A 7 -24.35 -0.30 -41.00
N GLY A 8 -23.33 -0.65 -40.22
CA GLY A 8 -22.42 -1.78 -40.49
C GLY A 8 -22.57 -2.93 -39.50
N SER A 9 -22.09 -4.12 -39.88
CA SER A 9 -21.93 -5.31 -39.03
C SER A 9 -20.83 -5.13 -37.96
N ALA A 10 -20.85 -4.02 -37.23
CA ALA A 10 -19.91 -3.75 -36.17
C ALA A 10 -20.15 -4.76 -35.04
N ASP A 11 -19.17 -5.63 -34.82
CA ASP A 11 -19.22 -6.63 -33.76
C ASP A 11 -18.88 -5.97 -32.42
N ILE A 12 -19.86 -5.27 -31.84
CA ILE A 12 -19.74 -4.57 -30.56
C ILE A 12 -19.53 -5.59 -29.43
N ALA A 13 -20.24 -6.72 -29.50
CA ALA A 13 -20.09 -7.82 -28.55
C ALA A 13 -18.66 -8.41 -28.57
N GLY A 14 -18.01 -8.42 -29.73
CA GLY A 14 -16.59 -8.79 -29.89
C GLY A 14 -15.59 -7.66 -29.65
N CYS A 15 -15.99 -6.53 -29.07
CA CYS A 15 -15.15 -5.34 -28.88
C CYS A 15 -14.54 -4.77 -30.18
N LEU A 16 -15.32 -4.73 -31.26
CA LEU A 16 -14.96 -4.08 -32.53
C LEU A 16 -13.61 -4.55 -33.14
N PRO A 17 -13.40 -5.86 -33.36
CA PRO A 17 -12.10 -6.41 -33.79
C PRO A 17 -11.65 -5.85 -35.15
N GLY A 18 -12.60 -5.56 -36.05
CA GLY A 18 -12.32 -4.92 -37.33
C GLY A 18 -11.79 -3.49 -37.18
N LEU A 19 -12.26 -2.74 -36.20
CA LEU A 19 -11.75 -1.39 -35.89
C LEU A 19 -10.34 -1.48 -35.30
N VAL A 20 -10.14 -2.38 -34.32
CA VAL A 20 -8.84 -2.65 -33.71
C VAL A 20 -7.79 -2.95 -34.78
N SER A 21 -8.11 -3.83 -35.73
CA SER A 21 -7.22 -4.17 -36.83
C SER A 21 -7.03 -3.01 -37.83
N ALA A 22 -8.10 -2.33 -38.23
CA ALA A 22 -8.03 -1.29 -39.25
C ALA A 22 -7.26 -0.04 -38.79
N TRP A 23 -7.25 0.22 -37.48
CA TRP A 23 -6.56 1.36 -36.88
C TRP A 23 -5.26 0.98 -36.18
N GLU A 24 -4.86 -0.30 -36.27
CA GLU A 24 -3.63 -0.81 -35.66
C GLU A 24 -3.53 -0.43 -34.17
N LEU A 25 -4.63 -0.55 -33.44
CA LEU A 25 -4.68 -0.18 -32.03
C LEU A 25 -3.74 -1.08 -31.22
N ALA A 26 -2.96 -0.47 -30.32
CA ALA A 26 -2.07 -1.20 -29.43
C ALA A 26 -2.88 -2.13 -28.52
N PRO A 27 -2.38 -3.34 -28.18
CA PRO A 27 -3.00 -4.21 -27.18
C PRO A 27 -3.24 -3.48 -25.86
N VAL A 28 -4.27 -3.90 -25.11
CA VAL A 28 -4.53 -3.43 -23.74
C VAL A 28 -4.24 -4.57 -22.77
N LEU A 29 -3.80 -4.22 -21.56
CA LEU A 29 -3.53 -5.20 -20.50
C LEU A 29 -4.82 -5.64 -19.77
N GLY A 30 -5.82 -4.76 -19.70
CA GLY A 30 -7.15 -5.04 -19.13
C GLY A 30 -8.23 -5.16 -20.18
N GLU A 31 -9.46 -4.75 -19.85
CA GLU A 31 -10.59 -4.87 -20.75
C GLU A 31 -10.49 -3.88 -21.91
N ARG A 32 -10.70 -4.37 -23.14
CA ARG A 32 -10.80 -3.51 -24.33
C ARG A 32 -12.11 -2.75 -24.34
N CYS A 33 -13.18 -3.41 -23.92
CA CYS A 33 -14.50 -2.84 -23.94
C CYS A 33 -15.36 -3.37 -22.80
N VAL A 34 -16.34 -2.57 -22.40
CA VAL A 34 -17.37 -2.95 -21.43
C VAL A 34 -18.73 -2.61 -22.03
N PHE A 35 -19.70 -3.48 -21.79
CA PHE A 35 -21.09 -3.27 -22.17
C PHE A 35 -21.96 -3.39 -20.94
N ALA A 36 -22.51 -2.27 -20.46
CA ALA A 36 -23.27 -2.22 -19.21
C ALA A 36 -24.20 -0.99 -19.15
N ASP A 37 -25.29 -1.10 -18.41
CA ASP A 37 -26.21 0.00 -18.09
C ASP A 37 -25.61 0.86 -16.97
N ILE A 38 -24.72 1.79 -17.35
CA ILE A 38 -23.90 2.61 -16.45
C ILE A 38 -24.74 3.74 -15.83
N ASP A 39 -25.68 4.30 -16.59
CA ASP A 39 -26.51 5.41 -16.13
C ASP A 39 -27.88 5.02 -15.55
N GLY A 40 -28.24 3.73 -15.67
CA GLY A 40 -29.44 3.16 -15.09
C GLY A 40 -30.72 3.46 -15.85
N ASP A 41 -30.61 3.89 -17.11
CA ASP A 41 -31.75 4.15 -17.98
C ASP A 41 -32.36 2.85 -18.58
N GLY A 42 -31.71 1.71 -18.36
CA GLY A 42 -32.15 0.39 -18.83
C GLY A 42 -31.65 0.01 -20.23
N ALA A 43 -30.96 0.93 -20.93
CA ALA A 43 -30.13 0.62 -22.07
C ALA A 43 -28.68 0.40 -21.60
N SER A 44 -27.87 -0.25 -22.42
CA SER A 44 -26.45 -0.45 -22.10
C SER A 44 -25.58 0.54 -22.85
N GLU A 45 -24.70 1.19 -22.12
CA GLU A 45 -23.58 1.94 -22.64
C GLU A 45 -22.47 0.98 -23.09
N PHE A 46 -21.72 1.44 -24.07
CA PHE A 46 -20.52 0.79 -24.53
C PHE A 46 -19.31 1.68 -24.21
N ALA A 47 -18.39 1.17 -23.39
CA ALA A 47 -17.10 1.79 -23.15
C ALA A 47 -16.02 1.09 -23.99
N PHE A 48 -15.13 1.86 -24.64
CA PHE A 48 -14.10 1.29 -25.53
C PHE A 48 -12.75 1.98 -25.33
N ALA A 49 -11.74 1.20 -24.93
CA ALA A 49 -10.38 1.68 -24.73
C ALA A 49 -9.63 1.77 -26.08
N VAL A 50 -9.11 2.95 -26.38
CA VAL A 50 -8.35 3.27 -27.58
C VAL A 50 -6.94 3.64 -27.17
N ASN A 51 -5.96 2.80 -27.50
CA ASN A 51 -4.55 3.16 -27.43
C ASN A 51 -3.99 3.14 -28.85
N ALA A 52 -3.52 4.28 -29.34
CA ALA A 52 -2.88 4.35 -30.65
C ALA A 52 -1.62 3.47 -30.67
N GLY A 53 -1.35 2.75 -31.75
CA GLY A 53 -0.10 2.02 -31.91
C GLY A 53 1.00 2.93 -32.44
N SER A 54 2.13 3.08 -31.72
CA SER A 54 3.43 3.51 -32.29
C SER A 54 4.59 3.39 -31.29
N ASP A 55 5.83 3.43 -31.82
CA ASP A 55 7.09 3.51 -31.08
C ASP A 55 7.20 4.83 -30.26
N GLY A 56 6.50 4.93 -29.12
CA GLY A 56 6.56 6.09 -28.23
C GLY A 56 5.32 6.27 -27.35
N ALA A 57 5.24 7.43 -26.69
CA ALA A 57 4.07 7.90 -25.93
C ALA A 57 2.82 7.82 -26.81
N SER A 58 1.96 6.86 -26.50
CA SER A 58 0.83 6.48 -27.35
C SER A 58 -0.45 7.10 -26.79
N PRO A 59 -1.06 8.08 -27.49
CA PRO A 59 -2.26 8.72 -27.00
C PRO A 59 -3.35 7.66 -26.73
N GLY A 60 -3.83 7.62 -25.48
CA GLY A 60 -4.88 6.73 -25.00
C GLY A 60 -6.18 7.47 -24.67
N ASP A 61 -7.35 6.89 -24.88
CA ASP A 61 -8.64 7.40 -24.41
C ASP A 61 -9.64 6.25 -24.19
N VAL A 62 -10.62 6.43 -23.30
CA VAL A 62 -11.77 5.53 -23.20
C VAL A 62 -12.99 6.28 -23.70
N TRP A 63 -13.64 5.74 -24.72
CA TRP A 63 -14.81 6.35 -25.33
C TRP A 63 -16.08 5.75 -24.77
N PHE A 64 -17.01 6.60 -24.36
CA PHE A 64 -18.31 6.19 -23.82
C PHE A 64 -19.40 6.49 -24.84
N PHE A 65 -20.08 5.42 -25.26
CA PHE A 65 -21.18 5.48 -26.21
C PHE A 65 -22.48 5.11 -25.52
N GLN A 66 -23.51 5.93 -25.74
CA GLN A 66 -24.87 5.61 -25.34
C GLN A 66 -25.51 4.81 -26.46
N GLY A 67 -26.09 3.66 -26.11
CA GLY A 67 -26.78 2.77 -27.03
C GLY A 67 -28.27 3.04 -27.08
N THR A 68 -28.85 2.99 -28.28
CA THR A 68 -30.26 2.64 -28.49
C THR A 68 -30.30 1.37 -29.35
N ASP A 69 -31.46 0.70 -29.45
CA ASP A 69 -31.66 -0.57 -30.19
C ASP A 69 -31.09 -0.60 -31.64
N GLU A 70 -30.77 0.56 -32.23
CA GLU A 70 -30.28 0.68 -33.61
C GLU A 70 -29.01 1.55 -33.78
N GLN A 71 -28.57 2.32 -32.76
CA GLN A 71 -27.49 3.31 -32.92
C GLN A 71 -26.68 3.54 -31.64
N PHE A 72 -25.37 3.72 -31.80
CA PHE A 72 -24.47 4.15 -30.72
C PHE A 72 -23.99 5.58 -30.97
N ARG A 73 -24.09 6.44 -29.95
CA ARG A 73 -23.60 7.82 -29.99
C ARG A 73 -22.54 8.04 -28.92
N LEU A 74 -21.37 8.53 -29.32
CA LEU A 74 -20.35 9.01 -28.38
C LEU A 74 -20.94 10.19 -27.57
N PHE A 75 -20.94 10.06 -26.25
CA PHE A 75 -21.43 11.12 -25.36
C PHE A 75 -20.33 11.70 -24.45
N SER A 76 -19.28 10.93 -24.13
CA SER A 76 -18.15 11.40 -23.32
C SER A 76 -16.87 10.60 -23.62
N SER A 77 -15.75 11.01 -23.00
CA SER A 77 -14.52 10.22 -22.97
C SER A 77 -13.72 10.41 -21.68
N ALA A 78 -12.82 9.47 -21.37
CA ALA A 78 -11.97 9.55 -20.17
C ALA A 78 -11.08 10.80 -20.19
N ARG A 79 -10.60 11.25 -21.35
CA ARG A 79 -9.88 12.53 -21.45
C ARG A 79 -10.72 13.73 -21.06
N VAL A 80 -12.01 13.73 -21.43
CA VAL A 80 -12.95 14.80 -21.04
C VAL A 80 -13.15 14.78 -19.53
N LEU A 81 -13.38 13.60 -18.94
CA LEU A 81 -13.53 13.45 -17.49
C LEU A 81 -12.25 13.86 -16.73
N ALA A 82 -11.08 13.43 -17.21
CA ALA A 82 -9.77 13.75 -16.63
C ALA A 82 -9.39 15.22 -16.79
N ASN A 83 -10.00 15.92 -17.76
CA ASN A 83 -9.53 17.19 -18.28
C ASN A 83 -8.01 17.16 -18.61
N ALA A 84 -7.57 16.09 -19.28
CA ALA A 84 -6.16 15.85 -19.56
C ALA A 84 -5.95 14.94 -20.77
N VAL A 85 -4.73 14.98 -21.32
CA VAL A 85 -4.26 13.96 -22.26
C VAL A 85 -3.93 12.70 -21.46
N LEU A 86 -4.38 11.56 -21.97
CA LEU A 86 -4.09 10.25 -21.41
C LEU A 86 -3.27 9.43 -22.41
N GLU A 87 -2.49 8.52 -21.87
CA GLU A 87 -1.64 7.55 -22.57
C GLU A 87 -1.83 6.19 -21.89
N ASP A 88 -1.61 5.10 -22.64
CA ASP A 88 -1.72 3.72 -22.15
C ASP A 88 -2.95 3.48 -21.26
N VAL A 89 -4.15 3.85 -21.74
CA VAL A 89 -5.36 3.70 -20.94
C VAL A 89 -5.76 2.24 -20.81
N VAL A 90 -6.30 1.87 -19.65
CA VAL A 90 -6.82 0.54 -19.35
C VAL A 90 -8.16 0.68 -18.64
N ILE A 91 -9.16 -0.08 -19.06
CA ILE A 91 -10.37 -0.29 -18.25
C ILE A 91 -10.03 -1.45 -17.31
N GLU A 92 -9.87 -1.14 -16.03
CA GLU A 92 -9.45 -2.08 -14.99
C GLU A 92 -10.63 -2.93 -14.51
N ALA A 93 -11.80 -2.32 -14.38
CA ALA A 93 -13.01 -2.98 -13.89
C ALA A 93 -14.29 -2.23 -14.26
N ALA A 94 -15.41 -2.96 -14.18
CA ALA A 94 -16.76 -2.44 -14.18
C ALA A 94 -17.55 -3.09 -13.03
N ALA A 95 -17.94 -2.31 -12.03
CA ALA A 95 -18.60 -2.80 -10.82
C ALA A 95 -19.44 -1.69 -10.16
N ASP A 96 -20.48 -2.06 -9.41
CA ASP A 96 -21.23 -1.09 -8.59
C ASP A 96 -20.38 -0.69 -7.38
N LEU A 97 -19.65 0.42 -7.49
CA LEU A 97 -18.78 0.95 -6.43
C LEU A 97 -19.53 1.97 -5.56
N THR A 98 -20.59 2.58 -6.07
CA THR A 98 -21.35 3.63 -5.36
C THR A 98 -22.60 3.12 -4.64
N GLY A 99 -22.98 1.86 -4.84
CA GLY A 99 -24.11 1.18 -4.19
C GLY A 99 -25.47 1.54 -4.80
N ASP A 100 -25.51 2.10 -6.00
CA ASP A 100 -26.75 2.50 -6.68
C ASP A 100 -27.30 1.45 -7.65
N ARG A 101 -26.65 0.28 -7.71
CA ARG A 101 -26.94 -0.91 -8.55
C ARG A 101 -26.53 -0.77 -10.01
N PHE A 102 -25.81 0.30 -10.36
CA PHE A 102 -25.28 0.50 -11.69
C PHE A 102 -23.75 0.45 -11.64
N PRO A 103 -23.07 -0.12 -12.65
CA PRO A 103 -21.63 -0.25 -12.63
C PRO A 103 -20.95 1.09 -12.91
N ASP A 104 -19.97 1.39 -12.08
CA ASP A 104 -18.93 2.39 -12.28
C ASP A 104 -17.73 1.76 -13.00
N LEU A 105 -17.01 2.55 -13.78
CA LEU A 105 -15.81 2.10 -14.50
C LEU A 105 -14.54 2.60 -13.82
N VAL A 106 -13.65 1.68 -13.47
CA VAL A 106 -12.29 2.00 -13.00
C VAL A 106 -11.37 2.04 -14.21
N ILE A 107 -10.75 3.19 -14.44
CA ILE A 107 -9.88 3.43 -15.59
C ILE A 107 -8.53 3.92 -15.10
N SER A 108 -7.46 3.24 -15.49
CA SER A 108 -6.10 3.72 -15.28
C SER A 108 -5.51 4.27 -16.57
N ALA A 109 -4.54 5.15 -16.44
CA ALA A 109 -3.73 5.67 -17.55
C ALA A 109 -2.31 5.89 -17.06
N ARG A 110 -1.34 5.77 -17.96
CA ARG A 110 0.07 5.97 -17.63
C ARG A 110 0.80 6.66 -18.78
N ALA A 111 1.44 7.78 -18.47
CA ALA A 111 2.30 8.50 -19.41
C ALA A 111 3.76 8.34 -18.96
N CYS A 112 4.61 7.79 -19.81
CA CYS A 112 6.03 7.58 -19.50
C CYS A 112 6.91 8.52 -20.33
N GLY A 113 7.72 9.33 -19.65
CA GLY A 113 8.70 10.23 -20.24
C GLY A 113 10.13 9.92 -19.81
N GLY A 114 11.06 10.83 -20.13
CA GLY A 114 12.48 10.67 -19.78
C GLY A 114 12.77 10.76 -18.27
N GLU A 115 11.86 11.32 -17.48
CA GLU A 115 12.02 11.54 -16.04
C GLU A 115 11.27 10.52 -15.17
N GLY A 116 10.43 9.67 -15.77
CA GLY A 116 9.61 8.71 -15.04
C GLY A 116 8.28 8.45 -15.73
N CYS A 117 7.40 7.71 -15.05
CA CYS A 117 6.03 7.49 -15.49
C CYS A 117 5.07 8.14 -14.50
N GLU A 118 4.14 8.93 -15.01
CA GLU A 118 3.03 9.49 -14.24
C GLU A 118 1.79 8.62 -14.45
N GLY A 119 1.16 8.21 -13.35
CA GLY A 119 -0.10 7.48 -13.39
C GLY A 119 -1.31 8.41 -13.18
N ARG A 120 -2.45 8.02 -13.74
CA ARG A 120 -3.75 8.61 -13.44
C ARG A 120 -4.78 7.50 -13.23
N LEU A 121 -5.70 7.73 -12.30
CA LEU A 121 -6.86 6.88 -12.06
C LEU A 121 -8.11 7.73 -12.22
N LEU A 122 -9.13 7.15 -12.86
CA LEU A 122 -10.48 7.69 -12.96
C LEU A 122 -11.46 6.65 -12.45
N ILE A 123 -12.52 7.13 -11.80
CA ILE A 123 -13.71 6.32 -11.50
C ILE A 123 -14.87 6.98 -12.25
N ALA A 124 -15.11 6.53 -13.48
CA ALA A 124 -16.16 7.09 -14.32
C ALA A 124 -17.52 6.53 -13.90
N SER A 125 -18.42 7.40 -13.47
CA SER A 125 -19.68 7.04 -12.84
C SER A 125 -20.80 7.97 -13.29
N ALA A 126 -22.01 7.44 -13.43
CA ALA A 126 -23.23 8.23 -13.61
C ALA A 126 -23.97 8.50 -12.29
N HIS A 127 -23.36 8.22 -11.13
CA HIS A 127 -23.98 8.38 -9.83
C HIS A 127 -24.67 9.75 -9.69
N ARG A 128 -25.96 9.74 -9.31
CA ARG A 128 -26.87 10.91 -9.27
C ARG A 128 -27.19 11.54 -10.63
N GLY A 129 -27.09 10.77 -11.70
CA GLY A 129 -27.52 11.15 -13.05
C GLY A 129 -26.57 12.08 -13.81
N ALA A 130 -25.38 12.34 -13.28
CA ALA A 130 -24.36 13.13 -13.97
C ALA A 130 -23.11 12.26 -14.18
N PHE A 131 -22.75 12.03 -15.43
CA PHE A 131 -21.57 11.26 -15.78
C PHE A 131 -20.28 12.06 -15.47
N GLY A 132 -19.45 11.55 -14.57
CA GLY A 132 -18.29 12.25 -14.03
C GLY A 132 -17.21 11.31 -13.48
N ASP A 133 -16.04 11.87 -13.22
CA ASP A 133 -14.98 11.19 -12.47
C ASP A 133 -15.24 11.32 -10.96
N LEU A 134 -15.18 10.22 -10.21
CA LEU A 134 -15.34 10.15 -8.76
C LEU A 134 -14.05 9.83 -8.00
N ALA A 135 -12.93 9.66 -8.69
CA ALA A 135 -11.63 9.41 -8.07
C ALA A 135 -11.22 10.57 -7.13
N PRO A 136 -10.38 10.30 -6.12
CA PRO A 136 -9.77 11.34 -5.29
C PRO A 136 -8.93 12.29 -6.14
N ALA A 137 -8.95 13.59 -5.81
CA ALA A 137 -8.30 14.62 -6.62
C ALA A 137 -6.76 14.55 -6.61
N ARG A 138 -6.17 13.86 -5.63
CA ARG A 138 -4.72 13.71 -5.47
C ARG A 138 -4.41 12.28 -5.03
N LEU A 139 -3.89 11.48 -5.96
CA LEU A 139 -3.27 10.20 -5.68
C LEU A 139 -1.88 10.23 -6.34
N ASP A 140 -0.84 9.90 -5.57
CA ASP A 140 0.45 9.62 -6.18
C ASP A 140 0.42 8.18 -6.70
N LEU A 141 0.39 8.05 -8.02
CA LEU A 141 0.32 6.74 -8.69
C LEU A 141 1.70 6.26 -9.16
N SER A 142 2.76 6.89 -8.68
CA SER A 142 4.13 6.49 -8.96
C SER A 142 4.41 5.09 -8.39
N GLY A 143 4.69 4.13 -9.27
CA GLY A 143 4.94 2.75 -8.85
C GLY A 143 3.67 1.90 -8.67
N LEU A 144 2.51 2.38 -9.15
CA LEU A 144 1.30 1.56 -9.26
C LEU A 144 1.62 0.29 -10.05
N HIS A 145 1.38 -0.86 -9.43
CA HIS A 145 1.62 -2.19 -10.00
C HIS A 145 0.32 -2.84 -10.47
N SER A 146 -0.73 -2.80 -9.65
CA SER A 146 -2.02 -3.37 -10.01
C SER A 146 -3.20 -2.58 -9.43
N VAL A 147 -4.34 -2.71 -10.11
CA VAL A 147 -5.64 -2.20 -9.68
C VAL A 147 -6.59 -3.39 -9.60
N ARG A 148 -7.35 -3.47 -8.52
CA ARG A 148 -8.32 -4.53 -8.27
C ARG A 148 -9.56 -3.94 -7.60
N VAL A 149 -10.69 -4.63 -7.73
CA VAL A 149 -11.96 -4.22 -7.13
C VAL A 149 -12.45 -5.34 -6.23
N GLU A 150 -12.59 -5.03 -4.94
CA GLU A 150 -13.02 -5.97 -3.91
C GLU A 150 -13.49 -5.23 -2.65
N ASP A 151 -14.35 -5.84 -1.83
CA ASP A 151 -14.80 -5.29 -0.55
C ASP A 151 -13.76 -5.62 0.55
N VAL A 152 -12.83 -4.70 0.82
CA VAL A 152 -11.81 -4.87 1.88
C VAL A 152 -12.25 -4.28 3.21
N THR A 153 -13.22 -3.37 3.19
CA THR A 153 -13.76 -2.74 4.41
C THR A 153 -14.82 -3.60 5.10
N GLY A 154 -15.44 -4.53 4.37
CA GLY A 154 -16.53 -5.39 4.84
C GLY A 154 -17.86 -4.65 5.00
N ASP A 155 -18.04 -3.51 4.32
CA ASP A 155 -19.25 -2.70 4.41
C ASP A 155 -20.33 -3.08 3.38
N GLY A 156 -20.00 -4.02 2.48
CA GLY A 156 -20.88 -4.53 1.43
C GLY A 156 -20.81 -3.76 0.12
N LEU A 157 -19.99 -2.71 0.03
CA LEU A 157 -19.64 -2.03 -1.21
C LEU A 157 -18.27 -2.51 -1.70
N GLN A 158 -18.02 -2.38 -3.00
CA GLN A 158 -16.72 -2.71 -3.58
C GLN A 158 -15.77 -1.51 -3.44
N ASP A 159 -14.54 -1.77 -3.02
CA ASP A 159 -13.46 -0.79 -2.94
C ASP A 159 -12.54 -0.92 -4.17
N VAL A 160 -11.92 0.18 -4.58
CA VAL A 160 -10.82 0.12 -5.57
C VAL A 160 -9.51 -0.01 -4.81
N VAL A 161 -8.88 -1.17 -4.90
CA VAL A 161 -7.62 -1.45 -4.21
C VAL A 161 -6.46 -1.32 -5.19
N LEU A 162 -5.58 -0.36 -4.88
CA LEU A 162 -4.38 -0.02 -5.63
C LEU A 162 -3.17 -0.65 -4.93
N ARG A 163 -2.40 -1.48 -5.63
CA ARG A 163 -1.17 -2.06 -5.07
C ARG A 163 0.04 -1.39 -5.69
N PHE A 164 0.96 -0.96 -4.84
CA PHE A 164 2.20 -0.32 -5.21
C PHE A 164 3.36 -1.25 -4.93
N GLU A 165 4.11 -1.57 -5.98
CA GLU A 165 5.35 -2.31 -5.81
C GLU A 165 6.52 -1.35 -5.72
N TYR A 166 7.31 -1.55 -4.68
CA TYR A 166 8.50 -0.77 -4.51
C TYR A 166 9.62 -1.25 -5.45
N ARG A 167 10.22 -0.31 -6.20
CA ARG A 167 11.47 -0.57 -6.91
C ARG A 167 12.65 -0.61 -5.91
N PRO A 168 13.41 -1.70 -5.82
CA PRO A 168 14.52 -1.80 -4.87
C PRO A 168 15.55 -0.68 -5.06
N ASP A 169 15.71 0.16 -4.04
CA ASP A 169 16.85 1.06 -3.87
C ASP A 169 17.59 0.63 -2.58
N PRO A 170 18.82 0.09 -2.70
CA PRO A 170 19.60 -0.35 -1.55
C PRO A 170 19.88 0.74 -0.50
N GLU A 171 19.94 2.02 -0.90
CA GLU A 171 20.23 3.14 0.02
C GLU A 171 19.00 3.54 0.84
N ALA A 172 17.80 3.30 0.30
CA ALA A 172 16.55 3.52 1.02
C ALA A 172 16.27 2.47 2.09
N GLY A 173 16.83 1.27 1.90
CA GLY A 173 16.63 0.11 2.75
C GLY A 173 15.35 -0.68 2.48
N PRO A 174 14.91 -1.56 3.42
CA PRO A 174 13.72 -2.37 3.22
C PRO A 174 12.49 -1.46 3.21
N ARG A 175 11.66 -1.57 2.18
CA ARG A 175 10.34 -0.94 2.14
C ARG A 175 9.26 -2.00 2.08
N ARG A 176 8.06 -1.63 2.51
CA ARG A 176 6.87 -2.46 2.34
C ARG A 176 6.17 -2.07 1.06
N ASP A 177 5.62 -3.07 0.39
CA ASP A 177 4.58 -2.82 -0.60
C ASP A 177 3.41 -2.16 0.14
N THR A 178 2.74 -1.26 -0.57
CA THR A 178 1.65 -0.46 -0.02
C THR A 178 0.40 -0.75 -0.81
N GLU A 179 -0.70 -0.90 -0.10
CA GLU A 179 -2.03 -0.95 -0.70
C GLU A 179 -2.80 0.31 -0.32
N ILE A 180 -3.46 0.92 -1.30
CA ILE A 180 -4.40 2.01 -1.05
C ILE A 180 -5.79 1.50 -1.41
N ALA A 181 -6.68 1.48 -0.43
CA ALA A 181 -8.09 1.20 -0.64
C ALA A 181 -8.83 2.52 -0.87
N LEU A 182 -9.50 2.66 -2.03
CA LEU A 182 -10.39 3.77 -2.31
C LEU A 182 -11.81 3.34 -1.97
N ASN A 183 -12.40 4.01 -0.98
CA ASN A 183 -13.69 3.66 -0.42
C ASN A 183 -14.71 4.76 -0.72
N TRP A 184 -15.96 4.38 -0.93
CA TRP A 184 -17.01 5.32 -1.27
C TRP A 184 -17.50 6.13 -0.06
N ALA A 185 -17.43 7.47 -0.13
CA ALA A 185 -17.93 8.37 0.92
C ALA A 185 -19.26 9.09 0.56
N GLY A 186 -20.02 8.58 -0.41
CA GLY A 186 -21.31 9.13 -0.81
C GLY A 186 -21.26 10.32 -1.78
N LEU A 187 -20.07 10.88 -2.07
CA LEU A 187 -19.86 11.95 -3.06
C LEU A 187 -18.64 11.71 -3.93
N LYS A 188 -17.54 11.29 -3.32
CA LYS A 188 -16.25 10.98 -3.95
C LYS A 188 -15.64 9.80 -3.21
N PHE A 189 -14.71 9.12 -3.87
CA PHE A 189 -13.85 8.15 -3.20
C PHE A 189 -12.82 8.88 -2.33
N PHE A 190 -12.43 8.25 -1.23
CA PHE A 190 -11.30 8.66 -0.40
C PHE A 190 -10.35 7.48 -0.20
N ASP A 191 -9.08 7.80 -0.07
CA ASP A 191 -8.00 6.85 0.09
C ASP A 191 -7.75 6.50 1.56
N THR A 192 -7.56 5.22 1.82
CA THR A 192 -6.98 4.70 3.06
C THR A 192 -5.75 3.87 2.71
N GLU A 193 -4.59 4.28 3.23
CA GLU A 193 -3.33 3.59 3.00
C GLU A 193 -3.11 2.47 4.03
N HIS A 194 -2.71 1.31 3.53
CA HIS A 194 -2.39 0.12 4.30
C HIS A 194 -1.03 -0.41 3.86
N ALA A 195 -0.05 -0.38 4.76
CA ALA A 195 1.19 -1.11 4.53
C ALA A 195 0.93 -2.62 4.59
N GLU A 196 1.54 -3.38 3.68
CA GLU A 196 1.45 -4.84 3.74
C GLU A 196 2.03 -5.40 5.05
N ALA A 197 1.68 -6.65 5.36
CA ALA A 197 2.24 -7.36 6.50
C ALA A 197 3.78 -7.39 6.45
N PRO A 198 4.48 -7.30 7.59
CA PRO A 198 5.93 -7.21 7.60
C PRO A 198 6.58 -8.50 7.07
N ARG A 199 7.33 -8.37 5.97
CA ARG A 199 8.26 -9.42 5.50
C ARG A 199 9.56 -9.44 6.30
N TYR A 200 10.05 -8.26 6.70
CA TYR A 200 11.33 -8.08 7.37
C TYR A 200 11.15 -7.96 8.88
N LEU A 201 12.10 -8.51 9.67
CA LEU A 201 12.07 -8.39 11.13
C LEU A 201 12.02 -6.92 11.59
N PHE A 202 12.74 -6.04 10.88
CA PHE A 202 12.75 -4.61 11.15
C PHE A 202 11.34 -3.98 11.07
N HIS A 203 10.53 -4.35 10.06
CA HIS A 203 9.16 -3.84 9.93
C HIS A 203 8.26 -4.34 11.05
N ALA A 204 8.36 -5.63 11.41
CA ALA A 204 7.59 -6.18 12.52
C ALA A 204 7.90 -5.48 13.86
N ILE A 205 9.16 -5.09 14.07
CA ILE A 205 9.58 -4.36 15.27
C ILE A 205 9.08 -2.92 15.25
N THR A 206 9.19 -2.22 14.12
CA THR A 206 8.70 -0.82 14.01
C THR A 206 7.18 -0.72 14.13
N ASP A 207 6.43 -1.72 13.65
CA ASP A 207 4.98 -1.81 13.89
C ASP A 207 4.66 -2.01 15.39
N ALA A 208 5.47 -2.80 16.09
CA ALA A 208 5.36 -2.99 17.53
C ALA A 208 5.77 -1.72 18.32
N ASP A 209 6.77 -0.98 17.84
CA ASP A 209 7.14 0.34 18.39
C ASP A 209 5.98 1.33 18.28
N ALA A 210 5.36 1.45 17.11
CA ALA A 210 4.19 2.32 16.92
C ALA A 210 3.02 1.93 17.85
N THR A 211 2.81 0.63 18.05
CA THR A 211 1.78 0.13 18.98
C THR A 211 2.14 0.43 20.43
N PHE A 212 3.42 0.33 20.80
CA PHE A 212 3.92 0.69 22.12
C PHE A 212 3.70 2.19 22.40
N ASP A 213 4.03 3.05 21.45
CA ASP A 213 3.93 4.50 21.55
C ASP A 213 2.46 4.97 21.65
N SER A 214 1.53 4.20 21.08
CA SER A 214 0.09 4.42 21.25
C SER A 214 -0.43 4.12 22.66
N GLY A 215 0.39 3.54 23.54
CA GLY A 215 0.04 3.13 24.90
C GLY A 215 -0.65 1.76 24.99
N ASN A 216 -0.81 1.04 23.87
CA ASN A 216 -1.38 -0.31 23.86
C ASN A 216 -0.33 -1.37 24.19
N TYR A 217 0.16 -1.35 25.43
CA TYR A 217 1.25 -2.22 25.88
C TYR A 217 0.95 -3.73 25.77
N PRO A 218 -0.27 -4.25 26.05
CA PRO A 218 -0.56 -5.65 25.85
C PRO A 218 -0.40 -6.10 24.39
N ALA A 219 -0.89 -5.29 23.43
CA ALA A 219 -0.74 -5.60 22.00
C ALA A 219 0.72 -5.47 21.54
N ALA A 220 1.41 -4.41 21.96
CA ALA A 220 2.82 -4.19 21.64
C ALA A 220 3.68 -5.36 22.12
N ARG A 221 3.47 -5.83 23.36
CA ARG A 221 4.16 -7.02 23.89
C ARG A 221 3.97 -8.23 22.99
N ALA A 222 2.72 -8.54 22.63
CA ALA A 222 2.41 -9.70 21.79
C ALA A 222 3.09 -9.59 20.41
N GLN A 223 3.11 -8.40 19.81
CA GLN A 223 3.79 -8.16 18.53
C GLN A 223 5.31 -8.32 18.65
N TYR A 224 5.94 -7.78 19.70
CA TYR A 224 7.38 -7.97 19.92
C TYR A 224 7.75 -9.44 20.17
N GLU A 225 6.99 -10.17 20.99
CA GLU A 225 7.20 -11.59 21.23
C GLU A 225 7.04 -12.40 19.93
N ALA A 226 6.02 -12.07 19.13
CA ALA A 226 5.81 -12.67 17.81
C ALA A 226 7.00 -12.37 16.88
N ALA A 227 7.46 -11.12 16.80
CA ALA A 227 8.61 -10.74 15.98
C ALA A 227 9.89 -11.47 16.43
N ALA A 228 10.15 -11.55 17.73
CA ALA A 228 11.31 -12.25 18.30
C ALA A 228 11.29 -13.77 18.06
N GLY A 229 10.10 -14.37 18.02
CA GLY A 229 9.90 -15.81 17.82
C GLY A 229 9.74 -16.23 16.37
N ASN A 230 9.45 -15.31 15.45
CA ASN A 230 9.11 -15.63 14.07
C ASN A 230 10.36 -15.81 13.19
N THR A 231 10.67 -17.08 12.88
CA THR A 231 11.80 -17.44 12.01
C THR A 231 11.53 -17.26 10.52
N ALA A 232 10.31 -16.92 10.12
CA ALA A 232 9.96 -16.63 8.73
C ALA A 232 10.23 -15.16 8.35
N LEU A 233 10.39 -14.27 9.34
CA LEU A 233 10.80 -12.88 9.08
C LEU A 233 12.23 -12.84 8.56
N VAL A 234 12.41 -12.11 7.47
CA VAL A 234 13.70 -12.00 6.80
C VAL A 234 14.57 -10.94 7.48
N ASP A 235 15.88 -11.21 7.56
CA ASP A 235 16.89 -10.23 7.97
C ASP A 235 17.38 -9.45 6.76
N TRP A 236 16.84 -8.24 6.54
CA TRP A 236 17.21 -7.42 5.39
C TRP A 236 18.73 -7.17 5.32
N ARG A 237 19.41 -7.04 6.46
CA ARG A 237 20.86 -6.79 6.48
C ARG A 237 21.66 -8.00 5.99
N VAL A 238 21.13 -9.22 6.15
CA VAL A 238 21.73 -10.42 5.56
C VAL A 238 21.55 -10.39 4.05
N GLU A 239 20.33 -10.11 3.57
CA GLU A 239 20.05 -9.99 2.12
C GLU A 239 20.90 -8.90 1.45
N SER A 240 21.13 -7.77 2.13
CA SER A 240 21.92 -6.64 1.62
C SER A 240 23.43 -6.76 1.88
N GLY A 241 23.90 -7.87 2.46
CA GLY A 241 25.33 -8.12 2.70
C GLY A 241 25.96 -7.30 3.83
N GLN A 242 25.15 -6.67 4.69
CA GLN A 242 25.58 -5.85 5.82
C GLN A 242 25.77 -6.63 7.14
N GLY A 243 25.64 -7.97 7.09
CA GLY A 243 25.69 -8.84 8.27
C GLY A 243 24.32 -9.00 8.92
N SER A 244 24.22 -9.79 9.99
CA SER A 244 22.91 -10.11 10.58
C SER A 244 22.44 -9.05 11.58
N GLY A 245 21.29 -8.44 11.29
CA GLY A 245 20.53 -7.60 12.21
C GLY A 245 19.80 -8.39 13.29
N HIS A 246 19.44 -9.66 13.06
CA HIS A 246 18.78 -10.53 14.06
C HIS A 246 19.51 -10.57 15.40
N ARG A 247 20.84 -10.48 15.40
CA ARG A 247 21.65 -10.49 16.63
C ARG A 247 21.37 -9.33 17.57
N GLU A 248 20.85 -8.22 17.05
CA GLU A 248 20.54 -7.02 17.83
C GLU A 248 19.01 -6.76 17.86
N LEU A 249 18.28 -7.04 16.78
CA LEU A 249 16.84 -6.81 16.69
C LEU A 249 16.01 -7.78 17.54
N VAL A 250 16.39 -9.06 17.63
CA VAL A 250 15.67 -10.03 18.48
C VAL A 250 15.78 -9.66 19.97
N PRO A 251 16.98 -9.40 20.53
CA PRO A 251 17.07 -8.94 21.91
C PRO A 251 16.44 -7.56 22.14
N TYR A 252 16.41 -6.67 21.14
CA TYR A 252 15.63 -5.43 21.23
C TYR A 252 14.13 -5.70 21.38
N ALA A 253 13.55 -6.57 20.54
CA ALA A 253 12.15 -6.93 20.62
C ALA A 253 11.80 -7.53 21.99
N LEU A 254 12.60 -8.47 22.50
CA LEU A 254 12.42 -9.04 23.84
C LEU A 254 12.53 -7.99 24.95
N LEU A 255 13.49 -7.06 24.84
CA LEU A 255 13.64 -5.94 25.77
C LEU A 255 12.39 -5.06 25.77
N ARG A 256 11.89 -4.63 24.60
CA ARG A 256 10.68 -3.80 24.49
C ARG A 256 9.42 -4.55 24.91
N ALA A 257 9.32 -5.86 24.66
CA ALA A 257 8.27 -6.71 25.22
C ALA A 257 8.27 -6.70 26.75
N GLY A 258 9.45 -6.77 27.37
CA GLY A 258 9.61 -6.69 28.83
C GLY A 258 9.18 -5.33 29.38
N LEU A 259 9.54 -4.24 28.69
CA LEU A 259 9.06 -2.90 29.02
C LEU A 259 7.54 -2.80 28.93
N ALA A 260 6.94 -3.37 27.89
CA ALA A 260 5.49 -3.38 27.69
C ALA A 260 4.77 -4.20 28.80
N ALA A 261 5.35 -5.33 29.19
CA ALA A 261 4.87 -6.14 30.33
C ALA A 261 4.92 -5.32 31.63
N GLN A 262 6.03 -4.62 31.90
CA GLN A 262 6.18 -3.78 33.09
C GLN A 262 5.16 -2.64 33.12
N ARG A 263 4.92 -1.98 31.98
CA ARG A 263 3.90 -0.92 31.84
C ARG A 263 2.47 -1.45 32.01
N SER A 264 2.25 -2.73 31.70
CA SER A 264 0.98 -3.44 31.91
C SER A 264 0.81 -3.97 33.35
N GLY A 265 1.80 -3.77 34.24
CA GLY A 265 1.79 -4.27 35.61
C GLY A 265 2.19 -5.74 35.76
N ASP A 266 2.67 -6.39 34.69
CA ASP A 266 3.16 -7.77 34.72
C ASP A 266 4.67 -7.80 34.99
N GLY A 267 5.04 -7.68 36.27
CA GLY A 267 6.44 -7.68 36.71
C GLY A 267 7.16 -9.02 36.46
N ASP A 268 6.47 -10.14 36.68
CA ASP A 268 7.05 -11.48 36.48
C ASP A 268 7.31 -11.73 34.98
N GLY A 269 6.35 -11.37 34.12
CA GLY A 269 6.52 -11.43 32.67
C GLY A 269 7.63 -10.51 32.17
N ALA A 270 7.74 -9.30 32.72
CA ALA A 270 8.84 -8.39 32.41
C ALA A 270 10.20 -9.00 32.74
N LEU A 271 10.35 -9.54 33.96
CA LEU A 271 11.60 -10.18 34.40
C LEU A 271 11.98 -11.37 33.51
N ALA A 272 11.01 -12.20 33.13
CA ALA A 272 11.24 -13.34 32.24
C ALA A 272 11.78 -12.90 30.87
N LEU A 273 11.19 -11.86 30.28
CA LEU A 273 11.60 -11.31 28.97
C LEU A 273 12.98 -10.65 29.03
N PHE A 274 13.26 -9.84 30.05
CA PHE A 274 14.59 -9.26 30.25
C PHE A 274 15.65 -10.34 30.45
N SER A 275 15.36 -11.34 31.27
CA SER A 275 16.27 -12.48 31.51
C SER A 275 16.53 -13.27 30.23
N GLN A 276 15.51 -13.48 29.39
CA GLN A 276 15.66 -14.16 28.12
C GLN A 276 16.59 -13.39 27.18
N ALA A 277 16.38 -12.08 27.04
CA ALA A 277 17.22 -11.21 26.23
C ALA A 277 18.67 -11.17 26.76
N ALA A 278 18.85 -10.98 28.07
CA ALA A 278 20.15 -10.94 28.74
C ALA A 278 20.93 -12.24 28.61
N ASN A 279 20.32 -13.38 28.94
CA ASN A 279 21.01 -14.67 28.99
C ASN A 279 21.33 -15.22 27.61
N ARG A 280 20.41 -15.08 26.65
CA ARG A 280 20.60 -15.63 25.29
C ARG A 280 21.41 -14.72 24.39
N TYR A 281 21.38 -13.41 24.63
CA TYR A 281 21.99 -12.40 23.76
C TYR A 281 22.93 -11.44 24.52
N GLY A 282 23.51 -11.85 25.64
CA GLY A 282 24.36 -10.99 26.49
C GLY A 282 25.61 -10.41 25.82
N SER A 283 25.97 -10.85 24.61
CA SER A 283 27.04 -10.25 23.80
C SER A 283 26.55 -9.13 22.87
N SER A 284 25.25 -9.06 22.59
CA SER A 284 24.60 -7.98 21.83
C SER A 284 24.50 -6.71 22.68
N LEU A 285 24.32 -5.57 22.03
CA LEU A 285 24.11 -4.30 22.73
C LEU A 285 22.78 -4.33 23.50
N HIS A 286 21.70 -4.79 22.86
CA HIS A 286 20.38 -4.83 23.47
C HIS A 286 20.24 -5.91 24.56
N GLY A 287 20.96 -7.03 24.46
CA GLY A 287 21.02 -8.02 25.54
C GLY A 287 21.72 -7.49 26.78
N GLN A 288 22.77 -6.68 26.63
CA GLN A 288 23.43 -6.01 27.77
C GLN A 288 22.51 -4.96 28.41
N VAL A 289 21.75 -4.21 27.60
CA VAL A 289 20.72 -3.31 28.11
C VAL A 289 19.64 -4.09 28.87
N ALA A 290 19.20 -5.24 28.35
CA ALA A 290 18.25 -6.09 29.06
C ALA A 290 18.77 -6.57 30.42
N SER A 291 20.08 -6.83 30.57
CA SER A 291 20.67 -7.14 31.88
C SER A 291 20.55 -5.98 32.89
N ILE A 292 20.58 -4.72 32.43
CA ILE A 292 20.36 -3.54 33.28
C ILE A 292 18.92 -3.54 33.79
N PHE A 293 17.94 -3.79 32.91
CA PHE A 293 16.53 -3.87 33.29
C PHE A 293 16.24 -5.07 34.20
N GLN A 294 16.80 -6.23 33.89
CA GLN A 294 16.68 -7.42 34.75
C GLN A 294 17.14 -7.10 36.18
N ALA A 295 18.35 -6.54 36.34
CA ALA A 295 18.89 -6.19 37.65
C ALA A 295 18.07 -5.12 38.37
N ALA A 296 17.43 -4.21 37.63
CA ALA A 296 16.55 -3.20 38.21
C ALA A 296 15.25 -3.81 38.73
N VAL A 297 14.63 -4.74 37.99
CA VAL A 297 13.42 -5.45 38.42
C VAL A 297 13.71 -6.32 39.65
N GLU A 298 14.82 -7.07 39.65
CA GLU A 298 15.24 -7.90 40.79
C GLU A 298 15.49 -7.09 42.08
N ARG A 299 15.81 -5.80 41.94
CA ARG A 299 16.04 -4.86 43.04
C ARG A 299 14.84 -3.97 43.34
N GLU A 300 13.71 -4.20 42.68
CA GLU A 300 12.49 -3.40 42.82
C GLU A 300 12.72 -1.89 42.58
N LEU A 301 13.63 -1.55 41.66
CA LEU A 301 13.90 -0.16 41.30
C LEU A 301 12.81 0.39 40.39
N ALA A 302 12.56 1.70 40.51
CA ALA A 302 11.63 2.39 39.64
C ALA A 302 12.06 2.28 38.16
N PRO A 303 11.13 2.06 37.20
CA PRO A 303 11.45 1.91 35.78
C PRO A 303 12.31 3.06 35.22
N ALA A 304 12.06 4.29 35.67
CA ALA A 304 12.82 5.47 35.25
C ALA A 304 14.32 5.35 35.58
N ILE A 305 14.68 4.72 36.70
CA ILE A 305 16.09 4.51 37.09
C ILE A 305 16.77 3.54 36.13
N ALA A 306 16.09 2.45 35.77
CA ALA A 306 16.59 1.47 34.80
C ALA A 306 16.78 2.11 33.42
N CYS A 307 15.83 2.94 32.99
CA CYS A 307 15.91 3.69 31.74
C CYS A 307 17.10 4.65 31.71
N THR A 308 17.29 5.47 32.75
CA THR A 308 18.46 6.35 32.82
C THR A 308 19.77 5.56 32.76
N ALA A 309 19.87 4.44 33.49
CA ALA A 309 21.05 3.59 33.46
C ALA A 309 21.31 2.96 32.07
N ALA A 310 20.25 2.55 31.38
CA ALA A 310 20.34 2.02 30.02
C ALA A 310 20.78 3.09 29.01
N GLU A 311 20.20 4.29 29.05
CA GLU A 311 20.59 5.40 28.19
C GLU A 311 22.03 5.84 28.45
N ASP A 312 22.46 5.92 29.72
CA ASP A 312 23.84 6.24 30.10
C ASP A 312 24.83 5.19 29.59
N TYR A 313 24.46 3.90 29.62
CA TYR A 313 25.25 2.81 29.06
C TYR A 313 25.35 2.89 27.52
N LEU A 314 24.27 3.30 26.84
CA LEU A 314 24.22 3.42 25.38
C LEU A 314 24.92 4.69 24.85
N ARG A 315 24.95 5.79 25.61
CA ARG A 315 25.54 7.07 25.19
C ARG A 315 26.98 6.98 24.67
N PRO A 316 27.95 6.32 25.33
CA PRO A 316 29.30 6.14 24.78
C PRO A 316 29.33 5.21 23.56
N GLN A 317 28.24 4.48 23.29
CA GLN A 317 28.08 3.57 22.17
C GLN A 317 27.13 4.11 21.08
N ALA A 318 26.80 5.41 21.10
CA ALA A 318 25.81 6.01 20.20
C ALA A 318 26.05 5.70 18.72
N ALA A 319 27.30 5.78 18.25
CA ALA A 319 27.63 5.44 16.86
C ALA A 319 27.38 3.95 16.53
N ARG A 320 27.54 3.04 17.50
CA ARG A 320 27.21 1.62 17.32
C ARG A 320 25.70 1.42 17.33
N TYR A 321 24.98 2.08 18.24
CA TYR A 321 23.52 2.04 18.31
C TYR A 321 22.89 2.53 17.00
N ALA A 322 23.31 3.69 16.50
CA ALA A 322 22.84 4.25 15.23
C ALA A 322 23.08 3.28 14.05
N ARG A 323 24.26 2.63 13.97
CA ARG A 323 24.54 1.63 12.92
C ARG A 323 23.70 0.34 13.02
N ILE A 324 23.14 0.03 14.18
CA ILE A 324 22.21 -1.11 14.32
C ILE A 324 20.91 -0.78 13.61
N TRP A 325 20.45 0.47 13.75
CA TRP A 325 19.19 0.99 13.23
C TRP A 325 19.30 1.65 11.85
N ASP A 326 20.50 1.67 11.25
CA ASP A 326 20.71 2.13 9.90
C ASP A 326 20.16 1.12 8.88
N TYR A 327 18.87 1.26 8.60
CA TYR A 327 18.12 0.56 7.57
C TYR A 327 17.79 1.49 6.41
N GLY A 328 18.63 2.48 6.10
CA GLY A 328 18.45 3.38 4.95
C GLY A 328 17.49 4.55 5.18
N TYR A 329 17.53 5.53 4.26
CA TYR A 329 16.91 6.85 4.46
C TYR A 329 15.37 6.84 4.48
N ALA A 330 14.73 5.78 3.99
CA ALA A 330 13.27 5.68 3.94
C ALA A 330 12.68 4.98 5.16
N ASN A 331 13.51 4.59 6.12
CA ASN A 331 13.09 3.90 7.33
C ASN A 331 13.20 4.81 8.57
N PRO A 332 12.38 4.58 9.61
CA PRO A 332 12.45 5.37 10.83
C PRO A 332 13.84 5.37 11.45
N THR A 333 14.24 6.52 11.99
CA THR A 333 15.43 6.65 12.83
C THR A 333 15.11 6.26 14.27
N HIS A 334 15.95 5.44 14.89
CA HIS A 334 15.84 5.12 16.31
C HIS A 334 16.92 5.85 17.10
N GLU A 335 16.50 6.72 18.02
CA GLU A 335 17.39 7.39 18.95
C GLU A 335 17.48 6.61 20.26
N ILE A 336 18.57 6.82 21.01
CA ILE A 336 18.74 6.19 22.33
C ILE A 336 17.59 6.58 23.27
N SER A 337 17.08 7.81 23.16
CA SER A 337 15.98 8.31 23.98
C SER A 337 14.64 7.61 23.73
N ASP A 338 14.51 6.92 22.60
CA ASP A 338 13.26 6.27 22.21
C ASP A 338 13.14 4.89 22.88
N LEU A 339 14.25 4.34 23.38
CA LEU A 339 14.30 3.01 23.99
C LEU A 339 13.23 2.80 25.07
N CYS A 340 12.98 3.83 25.89
CA CYS A 340 12.09 3.77 27.05
C CYS A 340 10.79 4.54 26.92
N ARG A 341 10.64 5.28 25.82
CA ARG A 341 9.45 6.09 25.54
C ARG A 341 8.35 5.21 24.98
#